data_AF-A0A246TVK4-F1
#
_entry.id   AF-A0A246TVK4-F1
#
_cell.length_a   1.000
_cell.length_b   1.000
_cell.length_c   1.000
_cell.angle_alpha   90.00
_cell.angle_beta   90.00
_cell.angle_gamma   90.00
#
_symmetry.space_group_name_H-M   'P 1'
#
loop_
_entity.id
_entity.type
_entity.pdbx_description
1 polymer ?
#
loop_
_entity_poly.entity_id
_entity_poly.type
_entity_poly.pdbx_seq_one_letter_code
_entity_poly.pdbx_strand_id
1 'polypeptide(L)' 'MAERYLYDYSSHQAVMYEVGDYLYALSGSKAEHWISGDYIFSLKTQAISFWILGNDVYGHLGRGELTRQPLYYFGD' A
#
# COMPACT_ATOMS: atom_id res chain seq x y z
N MET A 1 -9.26 15.34 -0.78
CA MET A 1 -7.98 15.56 -0.10
C MET A 1 -7.46 14.19 0.25
N ALA A 2 -6.17 13.92 0.03
CA ALA A 2 -5.58 12.65 0.46
C ALA A 2 -5.57 12.61 1.99
N GLU A 3 -5.89 11.45 2.57
CA GLU A 3 -5.84 11.26 4.02
C GLU A 3 -4.40 10.99 4.46
N ARG A 4 -3.67 10.19 3.67
CA ARG A 4 -2.25 9.87 3.82
C ARG A 4 -1.62 9.55 2.46
N TYR A 5 -0.30 9.55 2.39
CA TYR A 5 0.46 9.06 1.24
C TYR A 5 1.20 7.77 1.58
N LEU A 6 1.32 6.90 0.58
CA LEU A 6 2.19 5.74 0.63
C LEU A 6 3.52 6.11 -0.03
N TYR A 7 4.62 5.96 0.70
CA TYR A 7 5.96 6.31 0.26
C TYR A 7 6.77 5.05 -0.03
N ASP A 8 7.57 5.08 -1.10
CA ASP A 8 8.60 4.07 -1.33
C ASP A 8 9.65 4.13 -0.21
N TYR A 9 9.90 2.99 0.43
CA TYR A 9 10.75 2.93 1.62
C TYR A 9 12.22 3.26 1.31
N SER A 10 12.68 3.05 0.07
CA SER A 10 14.06 3.28 -0.33
C SER A 10 14.35 4.72 -0.74
N SER A 11 13.40 5.36 -1.41
CA SER A 11 13.55 6.69 -2.00
C SER A 11 12.84 7.80 -1.22
N HIS A 12 11.96 7.44 -0.28
CA HIS A 12 11.08 8.36 0.44
C HIS A 12 10.21 9.24 -0.47
N GLN A 13 9.98 8.78 -1.71
CA GLN A 13 9.07 9.44 -2.64
C GLN A 13 7.66 8.87 -2.49
N ALA A 14 6.66 9.75 -2.49
CA ALA A 14 5.27 9.31 -2.55
C ALA A 14 5.03 8.54 -3.86
N VAL A 15 4.35 7.41 -3.77
CA VAL A 15 4.01 6.56 -4.93
C VAL A 15 2.49 6.41 -5.10
N MET A 16 1.74 6.48 -4.00
CA MET A 16 0.28 6.44 -4.00
C MET A 16 -0.30 7.36 -2.93
N TYR A 17 -1.57 7.68 -3.04
CA TYR A 17 -2.34 8.42 -2.04
C TYR A 17 -3.60 7.64 -1.64
N GLU A 18 -4.00 7.80 -0.38
CA GLU A 18 -5.18 7.17 0.22
C GLU A 18 -6.38 8.11 0.19
N VAL A 19 -7.54 7.58 -0.21
CA VAL A 19 -8.86 8.24 -0.11
C VAL A 19 -9.87 7.20 0.35
N GLY A 20 -10.41 7.35 1.57
CA GLY A 20 -11.14 6.28 2.24
C GLY A 20 -10.32 4.99 2.26
N ASP A 21 -10.95 3.85 1.95
CA ASP A 21 -10.27 2.55 1.99
C ASP A 21 -9.46 2.23 0.71
N TYR A 22 -9.14 3.20 -0.14
CA TYR A 22 -8.54 2.93 -1.46
C TYR A 22 -7.23 3.68 -1.69
N LEU A 23 -6.28 3.02 -2.36
CA LEU A 23 -5.04 3.62 -2.82
C LEU A 23 -5.08 3.89 -4.33
N TYR A 24 -4.59 5.07 -4.69
CA TYR A 24 -4.53 5.58 -6.05
C TYR A 24 -3.10 5.95 -6.40
N ALA A 25 -2.64 5.60 -7.60
CA ALA A 25 -1.37 6.11 -8.11
C ALA A 25 -1.42 7.64 -8.23
N LEU A 26 -0.29 8.31 -7.97
CA LEU A 26 -0.22 9.79 -8.00
C LEU A 26 -0.66 10.42 -9.33
N SER A 27 -0.46 9.72 -10.45
CA SER A 27 -0.84 10.18 -11.79
C SER A 27 -2.21 9.68 -12.26
N GLY A 28 -2.88 8.84 -11.45
CA GLY A 28 -4.10 8.14 -11.80
C GLY A 28 -5.34 8.64 -11.07
N SER A 29 -6.51 8.36 -11.65
CA SER A 29 -7.82 8.62 -11.05
C SER A 29 -8.59 7.35 -10.71
N LYS A 30 -7.99 6.18 -10.90
CA LYS A 30 -8.58 4.87 -10.57
C LYS A 30 -7.88 4.28 -9.37
N ALA A 31 -8.66 3.68 -8.47
CA ALA A 31 -8.12 2.92 -7.36
C ALA A 31 -7.35 1.73 -7.91
N GLU A 32 -6.14 1.52 -7.40
CA GLU A 32 -5.30 0.36 -7.72
C GLU A 32 -5.37 -0.70 -6.64
N HIS A 33 -5.56 -0.26 -5.39
CA HIS A 33 -5.66 -1.14 -4.24
C HIS A 33 -6.81 -0.75 -3.32
N TRP A 34 -7.29 -1.74 -2.56
CA TRP A 34 -8.25 -1.59 -1.47
C TRP A 34 -7.59 -2.02 -0.16
N ILE A 35 -7.77 -1.24 0.90
CA ILE A 35 -7.28 -1.48 2.25
C ILE A 35 -8.41 -2.10 3.08
N SER A 36 -8.12 -3.18 3.79
CA SER A 36 -9.05 -3.82 4.70
C SER A 36 -8.31 -4.32 5.94
N GLY A 37 -8.44 -3.57 7.03
CA GLY A 37 -7.60 -3.76 8.22
C GLY A 37 -6.12 -3.60 7.86
N ASP A 38 -5.33 -4.61 8.20
CA ASP A 38 -3.87 -4.60 7.97
C ASP A 38 -3.48 -5.11 6.56
N TYR A 39 -4.44 -5.34 5.66
CA TYR A 39 -4.19 -5.91 4.34
C TYR A 39 -4.45 -4.91 3.23
N ILE A 40 -3.59 -4.92 2.21
CA ILE A 40 -3.76 -4.17 0.97
C ILE A 40 -3.97 -5.17 -0.18
N PHE A 41 -5.13 -5.11 -0.82
CA PHE A 41 -5.53 -5.97 -1.93
C PHE A 41 -5.36 -5.26 -3.26
N SER A 42 -4.72 -5.89 -4.24
CA SER A 42 -4.73 -5.35 -5.61
C SER A 42 -6.08 -5.58 -6.26
N LEU A 43 -6.69 -4.51 -6.76
CA LEU A 43 -7.96 -4.57 -7.49
C LEU A 43 -7.80 -5.26 -8.86
N LYS A 44 -6.58 -5.30 -9.40
CA LYS A 44 -6.29 -5.96 -10.67
C LYS A 44 -6.26 -7.48 -10.55
N THR A 45 -5.61 -7.99 -9.51
CA THR A 45 -5.41 -9.45 -9.34
C THR A 45 -6.38 -10.08 -8.33
N GLN A 46 -7.10 -9.26 -7.56
CA GLN A 46 -7.98 -9.70 -6.46
C GLN A 46 -7.26 -10.57 -5.42
N ALA A 47 -6.00 -10.25 -5.15
CA ALA A 47 -5.17 -10.93 -4.16
C ALA A 47 -4.53 -9.94 -3.20
N ILE A 48 -4.14 -10.43 -2.02
CA ILE A 48 -3.33 -9.65 -1.06
C ILE A 48 -1.99 -9.33 -1.71
N SER A 49 -1.67 -8.05 -1.78
CA SER A 49 -0.40 -7.54 -2.30
C SER A 49 0.54 -7.15 -1.17
N PHE A 50 0.01 -6.58 -0.08
CA PHE A 50 0.82 -6.07 1.02
C PHE A 50 0.16 -6.29 2.39
N TRP A 51 1.00 -6.24 3.43
CA TRP A 51 0.60 -6.24 4.85
C TRP A 51 1.14 -4.98 5.53
N ILE A 52 0.28 -4.27 6.26
CA ILE A 52 0.58 -3.09 7.08
C ILE A 52 0.94 -3.51 8.51
N LEU A 53 2.14 -3.17 8.97
CA LEU A 53 2.59 -3.36 10.35
C LEU A 53 2.96 -1.99 10.94
N GLY A 54 2.04 -1.39 11.69
CA GLY A 54 2.17 0.00 12.12
C GLY A 54 2.07 0.92 10.89
N ASN A 55 3.13 1.68 10.61
CA ASN A 55 3.20 2.50 9.40
C ASN A 55 3.93 1.80 8.25
N ASP A 56 4.64 0.70 8.52
CA ASP A 56 5.44 0.00 7.53
C ASP A 56 4.57 -0.96 6.70
N VAL A 57 4.86 -1.08 5.42
CA VAL A 57 4.10 -1.88 4.47
C VAL A 57 5.02 -2.87 3.77
N TYR A 58 4.77 -4.16 4.02
CA TYR A 58 5.56 -5.27 3.52
C TYR A 58 4.89 -5.95 2.33
N GLY A 59 5.68 -6.40 1.36
CA GLY A 59 5.17 -7.19 0.25
C GLY A 59 4.73 -8.58 0.70
N HIS A 60 3.56 -9.03 0.28
CA HIS A 60 3.07 -10.37 0.55
C HIS A 60 3.60 -11.36 -0.50
N LEU A 61 4.39 -12.34 -0.07
CA LEU A 61 5.05 -13.33 -0.93
C LEU A 61 4.21 -14.60 -1.14
N GLY A 62 3.07 -14.73 -0.44
CA GLY A 62 2.23 -15.92 -0.44
C GLY A 62 2.37 -16.72 0.85
N ARG A 63 1.35 -17.54 1.16
CA ARG A 63 1.33 -18.44 2.35
C ARG A 63 1.61 -17.72 3.69
N GLY A 64 1.30 -16.43 3.79
CA GLY A 64 1.55 -15.62 4.98
C GLY A 64 2.99 -15.12 5.12
N GLU A 65 3.85 -15.35 4.12
CA GLU A 65 5.21 -14.84 4.11
C GLU A 65 5.25 -13.39 3.61
N LEU A 66 6.13 -12.59 4.21
CA LEU A 66 6.35 -11.18 3.90
C LEU A 66 7.78 -10.93 3.40
N THR A 67 7.99 -9.81 2.71
CA THR A 67 9.34 -9.31 2.45
C THR A 67 10.11 -9.10 3.76
N ARG A 68 11.44 -9.23 3.72
CA ARG A 68 12.29 -9.07 4.92
C ARG A 68 12.33 -7.64 5.45
N GLN A 69 12.13 -6.67 4.56
CA GLN A 69 12.12 -5.25 4.85
C GLN A 69 10.82 -4.65 4.28
N PRO A 70 10.35 -3.52 4.84
CA PRO A 70 9.23 -2.79 4.25
C PRO A 70 9.56 -2.39 2.82
N LEU A 71 8.56 -2.46 1.94
CA LEU A 71 8.65 -1.90 0.60
C LEU A 71 8.14 -0.45 0.58
N TYR A 72 7.15 -0.18 1.43
CA TYR A 72 6.55 1.13 1.55
C TYR A 72 6.32 1.50 3.02
N TYR A 73 5.92 2.73 3.28
CA TYR A 73 5.36 3.15 4.56
C TYR A 73 4.28 4.23 4.34
N PHE A 74 3.31 4.28 5.23
CA PHE A 74 2.34 5.37 5.29
C PHE A 74 2.94 6.57 6.01
N GLY A 75 2.79 7.75 5.40
CA GLY A 75 3.13 9.04 5.98
C GLY A 75 2.02 10.06 5.77
N ASP A 76 2.00 11.07 6.64
CA ASP A 76 1.07 12.20 6.57
C ASP A 76 1.41 13.18 5.43
#